data_AF-B6YXC9-F1
#
_entry.id   AF-B6YXC9-F1
#
_cell.length_a   1.000
_cell.length_b   1.000
_cell.length_c   1.000
_cell.angle_alpha   90.00
_cell.angle_beta   90.00
_cell.angle_gamma   90.00
#
_symmetry.space_group_name_H-M   'P 1'
#
loop_
_entity.id
_entity.type
_entity.pdbx_description
1 polymer ?
#
loop_
_entity_poly.entity_id
_entity_poly.type
_entity_poly.pdbx_seq_one_letter_code
_entity_poly.pdbx_strand_id
1 'polypeptide(L)'
;MSKDKIPRLFDGSVNELTKPSRPKKLEEKVKLKSKDLKKEKKQKTLYISLDMNRKLIELYGEEGRRQSAIVEDAVNLYYYLKLALGEKKFNELMSAVKREDPEFLREYMGRFKL
;
A
#
# COMPACT_ATOMS: atom_id res chain seq x y z
N MET A 1 -44.11 17.85 -31.60
CA MET A 1 -43.01 17.43 -32.50
C MET A 1 -41.75 18.21 -32.14
N SER A 2 -40.91 17.68 -31.25
CA SER A 2 -39.60 18.25 -30.92
C SER A 2 -38.58 17.12 -31.01
N LYS A 3 -37.81 17.10 -32.11
CA LYS A 3 -36.78 16.10 -32.42
C LYS A 3 -35.55 16.31 -31.54
N ASP A 4 -35.07 15.20 -31.01
CA ASP A 4 -33.83 15.02 -30.27
C ASP A 4 -32.61 15.63 -30.97
N LYS A 5 -31.83 16.43 -30.23
CA LYS A 5 -30.45 16.79 -30.59
C LYS A 5 -29.52 16.26 -29.49
N ILE A 6 -28.93 15.10 -29.76
CA ILE A 6 -27.87 14.49 -28.95
C ILE A 6 -26.67 15.46 -28.91
N PRO A 7 -26.11 15.79 -27.73
CA PRO A 7 -24.89 16.59 -27.64
C PRO A 7 -23.72 15.84 -28.29
N ARG A 8 -23.02 16.49 -29.22
CA ARG A 8 -21.83 15.93 -29.89
C ARG A 8 -20.74 15.72 -28.84
N LEU A 9 -20.46 14.46 -28.51
CA LEU A 9 -19.55 14.06 -27.45
C LEU A 9 -18.05 14.11 -27.82
N PHE A 10 -17.69 14.49 -29.05
CA PHE A 10 -16.29 14.46 -29.48
C PHE A 10 -16.02 15.56 -30.51
N ASP A 11 -15.67 16.76 -30.02
CA ASP A 11 -15.09 17.85 -30.83
C ASP A 11 -13.56 17.96 -30.64
N GLY A 12 -12.96 16.97 -29.98
CA GLY A 12 -11.52 16.89 -29.79
C GLY A 12 -10.83 16.44 -31.09
N SER A 13 -10.18 17.37 -31.78
CA SER A 13 -9.27 17.12 -32.90
C SER A 13 -8.26 16.02 -32.55
N VAL A 14 -8.00 15.11 -33.49
CA VAL A 14 -7.03 14.00 -33.39
C VAL A 14 -5.62 14.49 -32.97
N ASN A 15 -5.34 15.78 -33.13
CA ASN A 15 -4.10 16.43 -32.68
C ASN A 15 -3.96 16.62 -31.16
N GLU A 16 -4.99 16.33 -30.35
CA GLU A 16 -4.86 16.28 -28.88
C GLU A 16 -4.33 14.92 -28.38
N LEU A 17 -4.48 13.84 -29.16
CA LEU A 17 -4.05 12.49 -28.78
C LEU A 17 -2.53 12.25 -28.89
N THR A 18 -1.78 13.17 -29.50
CA THR A 18 -0.34 13.01 -29.76
C THR A 18 0.56 13.90 -28.90
N LYS A 19 -0.01 14.70 -27.98
CA LYS A 19 0.81 15.49 -27.04
C LYS A 19 1.00 14.72 -25.74
N PRO A 20 2.25 14.50 -25.27
CA PRO A 20 2.48 13.93 -23.96
C PRO A 20 1.94 14.90 -22.90
N SER A 21 0.85 14.49 -22.23
CA SER A 21 0.28 15.18 -21.07
C SER A 21 1.37 15.37 -20.01
N ARG A 22 1.95 16.56 -19.93
CA ARG A 22 2.91 16.90 -18.87
C ARG A 22 2.17 16.90 -17.52
N PRO A 23 2.56 16.06 -16.53
CA PRO A 23 1.96 16.12 -15.21
C PRO A 23 2.66 17.23 -14.40
N LYS A 24 2.26 18.50 -14.57
CA LYS A 24 2.98 19.62 -13.94
C LYS A 24 2.30 20.34 -12.78
N LYS A 25 1.15 19.88 -12.26
CA LYS A 25 0.54 20.54 -11.07
C LYS A 25 -0.05 19.60 -10.01
N LEU A 26 -0.38 18.34 -10.35
CA LEU A 26 -0.96 17.42 -9.37
C LEU A 26 0.12 16.76 -8.51
N GLU A 27 1.24 16.34 -9.10
CA GLU A 27 2.33 15.69 -8.37
C GLU A 27 2.97 16.59 -7.32
N GLU A 28 3.15 17.88 -7.60
CA GLU A 28 3.77 18.82 -6.67
C GLU A 28 2.92 19.02 -5.41
N LYS A 29 1.60 19.17 -5.55
CA LYS A 29 0.67 19.30 -4.41
C LYS A 29 0.50 18.00 -3.62
N VAL A 30 0.54 16.84 -4.29
CA VAL A 30 0.49 15.52 -3.64
C VAL A 30 1.82 15.21 -2.92
N LYS A 31 2.97 15.58 -3.51
CA LYS A 31 4.30 15.45 -2.89
C LYS A 31 4.46 16.39 -1.68
N LEU A 32 3.90 17.60 -1.73
CA LEU A 32 3.91 18.53 -0.59
C LEU A 32 3.05 18.01 0.58
N LYS A 33 1.79 17.64 0.35
CA LYS A 33 0.91 17.10 1.42
C LYS A 33 1.41 15.79 2.02
N SER A 34 2.00 14.91 1.20
CA SER A 34 2.55 13.63 1.69
C SER A 34 3.83 13.80 2.52
N LYS A 35 4.61 14.88 2.32
CA LYS A 35 5.79 15.17 3.14
C LYS A 35 5.43 15.54 4.57
N ASP A 36 4.33 16.28 4.76
CA ASP A 36 3.89 16.72 6.08
C ASP A 36 3.20 15.59 6.86
N LEU A 37 2.38 14.78 6.19
CA LEU A 37 1.70 13.62 6.80
C LEU A 37 2.67 12.55 7.33
N LYS A 38 3.87 12.42 6.75
CA LYS A 38 4.89 11.48 7.23
C LYS A 38 5.51 11.88 8.57
N LYS A 39 5.49 13.18 8.89
CA LYS A 39 6.08 13.74 10.13
C LYS A 39 5.05 13.89 11.24
N GLU A 40 3.78 14.02 10.90
CA GLU A 40 2.69 14.14 11.86
C GLU A 40 2.37 12.78 12.50
N LYS A 41 2.77 12.61 13.77
CA LYS A 41 2.41 11.42 14.56
C LYS A 41 1.04 11.63 15.22
N LYS A 42 0.16 10.64 15.08
CA LYS A 42 -1.14 10.61 15.76
C LYS A 42 -1.16 9.45 16.75
N GLN A 43 -1.58 9.72 17.98
CA GLN A 43 -1.78 8.68 18.98
C GLN A 43 -3.05 7.89 18.64
N LYS A 44 -2.91 6.57 18.55
CA LYS A 44 -4.04 5.63 18.41
C LYS A 44 -3.82 4.44 19.32
N THR A 45 -4.88 3.98 19.95
CA THR A 45 -4.89 2.75 20.73
C THR A 45 -5.42 1.62 19.84
N LEU A 46 -4.65 0.54 19.70
CA LEU A 46 -5.06 -0.66 18.97
C LEU A 46 -5.21 -1.81 19.96
N TYR A 47 -6.33 -2.52 19.89
CA TYR A 47 -6.51 -3.76 20.61
C TYR A 47 -5.92 -4.91 19.79
N ILE A 48 -5.03 -5.68 20.40
CA ILE A 48 -4.36 -6.83 19.79
C ILE A 48 -4.55 -8.06 20.69
N SER A 49 -4.40 -9.25 20.10
CA SER A 49 -4.42 -10.50 20.88
C SER A 49 -3.21 -10.59 21.81
N LEU A 50 -3.32 -11.40 22.86
CA LEU A 50 -2.22 -11.66 23.78
C LEU A 50 -0.99 -12.24 23.07
N ASP A 51 -1.21 -13.13 22.11
CA ASP A 51 -0.17 -13.71 21.27
C ASP A 51 0.58 -12.65 20.46
N MET A 52 -0.14 -11.75 19.79
CA MET A 52 0.47 -10.66 19.04
C MET A 52 1.27 -9.71 19.94
N ASN A 53 0.76 -9.46 21.16
CA ASN A 53 1.49 -8.66 22.14
C ASN A 53 2.81 -9.33 22.56
N ARG A 54 2.83 -10.65 22.73
CA ARG A 54 4.07 -11.41 23.01
C ARG A 54 5.06 -11.28 21.86
N LYS A 55 4.62 -11.51 20.63
CA LYS A 55 5.44 -11.35 19.41
C LYS A 55 6.04 -9.93 19.30
N LEU A 56 5.25 -8.89 19.61
CA LEU A 56 5.74 -7.50 19.61
C LEU A 56 6.76 -7.20 20.72
N ILE A 57 6.61 -7.81 21.91
CA ILE A 57 7.57 -7.69 23.01
C ILE A 57 8.88 -8.38 22.66
N GLU A 58 8.82 -9.56 22.04
CA GLU A 58 9.98 -10.32 21.58
C GLU A 58 10.78 -9.52 20.54
N LEU A 59 10.11 -9.04 19.48
CA LEU A 59 10.73 -8.18 18.45
C LEU A 59 11.32 -6.89 19.03
N TYR A 60 10.67 -6.28 20.03
CA TYR A 60 11.20 -5.13 20.75
C TYR A 60 12.50 -5.47 21.50
N GLY A 61 12.51 -6.62 22.18
CA GLY A 61 13.64 -7.07 23.00
C GLY A 61 14.87 -7.45 22.18
N GLU A 62 14.66 -8.05 21.00
CA GLU A 62 15.74 -8.48 20.11
C GLU A 62 16.35 -7.33 19.30
N GLU A 63 15.52 -6.44 18.74
CA GLU A 63 16.00 -5.38 17.85
C GLU A 63 16.35 -4.07 18.60
N GLY A 64 15.94 -3.92 19.86
CA GLY A 64 16.08 -2.68 20.63
C GLY A 64 15.28 -1.50 20.06
N ARG A 65 14.33 -1.78 19.16
CA ARG A 65 13.53 -0.77 18.45
C ARG A 65 12.21 -0.52 19.16
N ARG A 66 11.72 0.72 19.14
CA ARG A 66 10.40 1.06 19.70
C ARG A 66 9.28 0.25 19.01
N GLN A 67 8.34 -0.27 19.80
CA GLN A 67 7.16 -1.00 19.28
C GLN A 67 6.39 -0.20 18.22
N SER A 68 6.30 1.12 18.38
CA SER A 68 5.66 2.01 17.40
C SER A 68 6.32 1.94 16.02
N ALA A 69 7.65 1.79 15.95
CA ALA A 69 8.38 1.68 14.69
C ALA A 69 8.14 0.33 14.01
N ILE A 70 8.13 -0.76 14.78
CA ILE A 70 7.80 -2.10 14.28
C ILE A 70 6.38 -2.12 13.68
N VAL A 71 5.41 -1.51 14.36
CA VAL A 71 4.04 -1.40 13.87
C VAL A 71 3.96 -0.56 12.60
N GLU A 72 4.67 0.56 12.53
CA GLU A 72 4.71 1.40 11.31
C GLU A 72 5.31 0.65 10.12
N ASP A 73 6.40 -0.08 10.32
CA ASP A 73 7.03 -0.89 9.27
C ASP A 73 6.11 -2.01 8.82
N ALA A 74 5.44 -2.72 9.74
CA ALA A 74 4.49 -3.77 9.41
C ALA A 74 3.31 -3.25 8.57
N VAL A 75 2.77 -2.08 8.92
CA VAL A 75 1.69 -1.44 8.15
C VAL A 75 2.17 -1.02 6.76
N ASN A 76 3.36 -0.41 6.67
CA ASN A 76 3.95 -0.02 5.38
C ASN A 76 4.21 -1.24 4.49
N LEU A 77 4.78 -2.31 5.06
CA LEU A 77 5.06 -3.56 4.36
C LEU A 77 3.76 -4.16 3.80
N TYR A 78 2.72 -4.28 4.64
CA TYR A 78 1.41 -4.77 4.21
C TYR A 78 0.84 -3.95 3.05
N TYR A 79 0.88 -2.61 3.17
CA TYR A 79 0.34 -1.70 2.16
C TYR A 79 1.08 -1.83 0.82
N TYR A 80 2.40 -1.73 0.82
CA TYR A 80 3.18 -1.73 -0.41
C TYR A 80 3.28 -3.13 -1.03
N LEU A 81 3.32 -4.21 -0.25
CA LEU A 81 3.23 -5.58 -0.81
C LEU A 81 1.91 -5.81 -1.52
N LYS A 82 0.79 -5.35 -0.95
CA LYS A 82 -0.52 -5.47 -1.58
C LYS A 82 -0.56 -4.75 -2.93
N LEU A 83 0.02 -3.55 -3.02
CA LEU A 83 0.12 -2.81 -4.28
C LEU A 83 1.04 -3.49 -5.29
N ALA A 84 2.19 -4.01 -4.86
CA ALA A 84 3.18 -4.62 -5.75
C ALA A 84 2.74 -5.97 -6.33
N LEU A 85 2.10 -6.82 -5.52
CA LEU A 85 1.71 -8.18 -5.92
C LEU A 85 0.35 -8.25 -6.60
N GLY A 86 -0.52 -7.26 -6.37
CA GLY A 86 -1.94 -7.32 -6.73
C GLY A 86 -2.73 -8.26 -5.81
N GLU A 87 -4.06 -8.18 -5.86
CA GLU A 87 -4.94 -8.82 -4.86
C GLU A 87 -4.77 -10.34 -4.77
N LYS A 88 -4.71 -11.03 -5.92
CA LYS A 88 -4.66 -12.50 -5.95
C LYS A 88 -3.39 -13.04 -5.28
N LYS A 89 -2.21 -12.60 -5.74
CA LYS A 89 -0.91 -13.05 -5.21
C LYS A 89 -0.71 -12.60 -3.76
N PHE A 90 -1.20 -11.40 -3.41
CA PHE A 90 -1.15 -10.93 -2.03
C PHE A 90 -1.98 -11.82 -1.09
N ASN A 91 -3.20 -12.21 -1.49
CA ASN A 91 -4.03 -13.11 -0.69
C ASN A 91 -3.42 -14.50 -0.54
N GLU A 92 -2.75 -15.02 -1.58
CA GLU A 92 -1.98 -16.26 -1.49
C GLU A 92 -0.83 -16.14 -0.49
N LEU A 93 -0.04 -15.05 -0.54
CA LEU A 93 1.02 -14.77 0.44
C LEU A 93 0.48 -14.67 1.86
N MET A 94 -0.62 -13.94 2.07
CA MET A 94 -1.25 -13.85 3.39
C MET A 94 -1.76 -15.20 3.90
N SER A 95 -2.16 -16.11 3.00
CA SER A 95 -2.54 -17.47 3.36
C SER A 95 -1.33 -18.30 3.81
N ALA A 96 -0.15 -18.07 3.22
CA ALA A 96 1.10 -18.65 3.70
C ALA A 96 1.49 -18.12 5.09
N VAL A 97 1.43 -16.81 5.30
CA VAL A 97 1.74 -16.18 6.60
C VAL A 97 0.84 -16.70 7.73
N LYS A 98 -0.46 -16.90 7.46
CA LYS A 98 -1.42 -17.45 8.42
C LYS A 98 -1.12 -18.87 8.90
N ARG A 99 -0.22 -19.59 8.24
CA ARG A 99 0.24 -20.91 8.71
C ARG A 99 1.19 -20.81 9.89
N GLU A 100 1.71 -19.62 10.17
CA GLU A 100 2.65 -19.33 11.26
C GLU A 100 3.89 -20.24 11.23
N ASP A 101 4.28 -20.69 10.03
CA ASP A 101 5.43 -21.55 9.77
C ASP A 101 6.49 -20.75 8.99
N PRO A 102 7.60 -20.35 9.65
CA PRO A 102 8.67 -19.59 9.00
C PRO A 102 9.37 -20.33 7.85
N GLU A 103 9.49 -21.65 7.93
CA GLU A 103 10.17 -22.44 6.89
C GLU A 103 9.30 -22.55 5.64
N PHE A 104 8.00 -22.81 5.84
CA PHE A 104 7.05 -22.75 4.73
C PHE A 104 7.01 -21.35 4.08
N LEU A 105 6.99 -20.30 4.89
CA LEU A 105 6.99 -18.93 4.36
C LEU A 105 8.26 -18.62 3.57
N ARG A 106 9.42 -19.08 4.04
CA ARG A 106 10.71 -18.95 3.35
C ARG A 106 10.69 -19.65 1.99
N GLU A 107 10.22 -20.90 1.95
CA GLU A 107 10.09 -21.65 0.69
C GLU A 107 9.12 -20.96 -0.28
N TYR A 108 7.97 -20.51 0.23
CA TYR A 108 6.98 -19.80 -0.57
C TYR A 108 7.53 -18.50 -1.15
N MET A 109 8.25 -17.71 -0.34
CA MET A 109 8.93 -16.49 -0.79
C MET A 109 10.01 -16.78 -1.85
N GLY A 110 10.70 -17.92 -1.77
CA GLY A 110 11.68 -18.35 -2.77
C GLY A 110 11.11 -18.45 -4.19
N ARG A 111 9.79 -18.63 -4.33
CA ARG A 111 9.10 -18.67 -5.63
C ARG A 111 9.02 -17.29 -6.30
N PHE A 112 9.16 -16.21 -5.53
CA PHE A 112 9.07 -14.84 -6.05
C PHE A 112 10.37 -14.33 -6.67
N LYS A 113 11.47 -15.10 -6.62
CA LYS A 113 12.82 -14.65 -7.05
C LYS A 113 13.16 -13.25 -6.53
N LEU A 114 12.83 -13.00 -5.26
CA LEU A 114 13.19 -11.77 -4.56
C LEU A 114 14.70 -11.70 -4.31
#